data_AF-A0A3D8QZR2-F1
#
_entry.id   AF-A0A3D8QZR2-F1
#
_cell.length_a   1.000
_cell.length_b   1.000
_cell.length_c   1.000
_cell.angle_alpha   90.00
_cell.angle_beta   90.00
_cell.angle_gamma   90.00
#
_symmetry.space_group_name_H-M   'P 1'
#
loop_
_entity.id
_entity.type
_entity.pdbx_description
1 polymer ?
#
loop_
_entity_poly.entity_id
_entity_poly.type
_entity_poly.pdbx_seq_one_letter_code
_entity_poly.pdbx_strand_id
1 'polypeptide(L)'
;MNSCLDSTGFQIVKHKSEEKEFKDEAQVKKVYYKEIEVLLKKVTGASKIFIFGHTIRRAAKSSLELSLLPSFTNSLRGPVQRVHIDQSYSAGPTYVKLHLPAEASMLLKTSYQIINIWRPIKTILKDPLAVADARSVLDNDLIPIKLIYADREGENFAVKARDGHKWYYIHKQTPQEVLLLKCFDSKMDGRARRVPHTSFIDEEYEREMPRESIEVRALVFHEDDDEASRLHVTNT
;
A
#
# COMPACT_ATOMS: atom_id res chain seq x y z
N MET A 1 21.32 -7.89 1.07
CA MET A 1 20.31 -8.67 1.80
C MET A 1 18.98 -8.46 1.11
N ASN A 2 18.30 -9.51 0.67
CA ASN A 2 17.02 -9.39 -0.03
C ASN A 2 15.91 -9.16 1.02
N SER A 3 15.14 -8.07 0.91
CA SER A 3 14.11 -7.73 1.89
C SER A 3 12.89 -8.66 1.79
N CYS A 4 12.05 -8.73 2.83
CA CYS A 4 10.76 -9.44 2.73
C CYS A 4 9.87 -8.83 1.64
N LEU A 5 9.96 -7.50 1.42
CA LEU A 5 9.28 -6.80 0.33
C LEU A 5 9.72 -7.28 -1.05
N ASP A 6 11.01 -7.57 -1.26
CA ASP A 6 11.52 -8.05 -2.55
C ASP A 6 11.24 -9.52 -2.81
N SER A 7 10.93 -10.30 -1.77
CA SER A 7 10.60 -11.73 -1.92
C SER A 7 9.09 -11.98 -1.95
N THR A 8 8.35 -11.50 -0.94
CA THR A 8 6.93 -11.82 -0.75
C THR A 8 5.99 -10.69 -1.18
N GLY A 9 6.51 -9.49 -1.42
CA GLY A 9 5.71 -8.29 -1.74
C GLY A 9 5.13 -7.57 -0.52
N PHE A 10 5.29 -8.10 0.69
CA PHE A 10 4.88 -7.44 1.92
C PHE A 10 5.93 -7.60 3.02
N GLN A 11 5.83 -6.74 4.04
CA GLN A 11 6.68 -6.84 5.23
C GLN A 11 5.97 -6.27 6.45
N ILE A 12 6.15 -6.93 7.58
CA ILE A 12 5.67 -6.45 8.88
C ILE A 12 6.82 -5.73 9.56
N VAL A 13 6.57 -4.53 10.04
CA VAL A 13 7.55 -3.74 10.80
C VAL A 13 6.94 -3.25 12.10
N LYS A 14 7.73 -3.32 13.19
CA LYS A 14 7.34 -2.71 14.45
C LYS A 14 7.68 -1.23 14.42
N HIS A 15 6.66 -0.38 14.59
CA HIS A 15 6.84 1.07 14.62
C HIS A 15 5.88 1.72 15.62
N LYS A 16 6.42 2.40 16.62
CA LYS A 16 5.65 3.21 17.58
C LYS A 16 5.46 4.62 17.01
N SER A 17 4.24 4.96 16.62
CA SER A 17 3.90 6.31 16.15
C SER A 17 3.72 7.29 17.31
N GLU A 18 4.05 8.57 17.12
CA GLU A 18 3.63 9.66 18.01
C GLU A 18 2.15 9.97 17.79
N GLU A 19 1.70 10.00 16.53
CA GLU A 19 0.29 10.12 16.17
C GLU A 19 -0.48 8.85 16.57
N LYS A 20 -1.43 8.98 17.50
CA LYS A 20 -2.24 7.86 17.99
C LYS A 20 -3.66 7.89 17.47
N GLU A 21 -4.22 9.08 17.42
CA GLU A 21 -5.65 9.24 17.25
C GLU A 21 -6.03 9.43 15.80
N PHE A 22 -5.19 9.97 14.92
CA PHE A 22 -5.45 10.17 13.48
C PHE A 22 -6.80 10.87 13.22
N LYS A 23 -7.07 11.96 13.94
CA LYS A 23 -8.31 12.76 13.83
C LYS A 23 -8.12 14.08 13.09
N ASP A 24 -6.91 14.60 13.04
CA ASP A 24 -6.57 15.86 12.37
C ASP A 24 -5.65 15.60 11.18
N GLU A 25 -6.13 15.91 9.97
CA GLU A 25 -5.38 15.72 8.72
C GLU A 25 -4.08 16.55 8.69
N ALA A 26 -4.10 17.78 9.22
CA ALA A 26 -2.91 18.63 9.27
C ALA A 26 -1.85 18.03 10.21
N GLN A 27 -2.27 17.47 11.33
CA GLN A 27 -1.40 16.77 12.26
C GLN A 27 -0.81 15.49 11.65
N VAL A 28 -1.62 14.70 10.92
CA VAL A 28 -1.15 13.51 10.18
C VAL A 28 -0.05 13.89 9.19
N LYS A 29 -0.25 14.95 8.40
CA LYS A 29 0.77 15.43 7.44
C LYS A 29 2.00 16.00 8.13
N LYS A 30 1.85 16.69 9.25
CA LYS A 30 2.96 17.34 9.96
C LYS A 30 3.85 16.34 10.72
N VAL A 31 3.25 15.32 11.33
CA VAL A 31 3.91 14.39 12.25
C VAL A 31 4.05 13.02 11.60
N TYR A 32 2.93 12.36 11.31
CA TYR A 32 2.94 10.95 10.88
C TYR A 32 3.62 10.74 9.52
N TYR A 33 3.47 11.66 8.57
CA TYR A 33 4.16 11.55 7.28
C TYR A 33 5.68 11.51 7.45
N LYS A 34 6.24 12.33 8.35
CA LYS A 34 7.69 12.33 8.65
C LYS A 34 8.14 11.00 9.24
N GLU A 35 7.34 10.42 10.12
CA GLU A 35 7.62 9.09 10.68
C GLU A 35 7.66 8.02 9.57
N ILE A 36 6.69 8.06 8.64
CA ILE A 36 6.61 7.12 7.52
C ILE A 36 7.75 7.30 6.53
N GLU A 37 8.17 8.53 6.23
CA GLU A 37 9.34 8.78 5.39
C GLU A 37 10.61 8.16 6.00
N VAL A 38 10.86 8.36 7.30
CA VAL A 38 12.01 7.77 8.00
C VAL A 38 11.92 6.24 8.01
N LEU A 39 10.73 5.70 8.29
CA LEU A 39 10.50 4.24 8.30
C LEU A 39 10.78 3.63 6.93
N LEU A 40 10.22 4.19 5.85
CA LEU A 40 10.41 3.68 4.51
C LEU A 40 11.87 3.77 4.08
N LYS A 41 12.55 4.91 4.29
CA LYS A 41 13.98 5.04 4.00
C LYS A 41 14.81 3.97 4.73
N LYS A 42 14.51 3.71 6.00
CA LYS A 42 15.21 2.67 6.79
C LYS A 42 14.96 1.26 6.24
N VAL A 43 13.74 0.96 5.81
CA VAL A 43 13.36 -0.38 5.35
C VAL A 43 13.86 -0.65 3.93
N THR A 44 13.75 0.33 3.03
CA THR A 44 14.02 0.14 1.60
C THR A 44 15.40 0.62 1.18
N GLY A 45 16.02 1.55 1.92
CA GLY A 45 17.23 2.24 1.48
C GLY A 45 16.98 3.27 0.38
N ALA A 46 15.74 3.73 0.20
CA ALA A 46 15.38 4.73 -0.80
C ALA A 46 16.03 6.09 -0.53
N SER A 47 16.42 6.78 -1.60
CA SER A 47 16.96 8.16 -1.55
C SER A 47 15.84 9.17 -1.30
N LYS A 48 14.68 8.94 -1.94
CA LYS A 48 13.54 9.85 -1.93
C LYS A 48 12.22 9.13 -1.68
N ILE A 49 11.40 9.72 -0.82
CA ILE A 49 10.05 9.28 -0.52
C ILE A 49 9.11 10.44 -0.85
N PHE A 50 8.01 10.13 -1.52
CA PHE A 50 6.94 11.10 -1.76
C PHE A 50 5.60 10.50 -1.36
N ILE A 51 5.02 11.01 -0.27
CA ILE A 51 3.71 10.59 0.20
C ILE A 51 2.63 11.37 -0.54
N PHE A 52 1.86 10.68 -1.38
CA PHE A 52 0.85 11.33 -2.23
C PHE A 52 -0.57 11.30 -1.65
N GLY A 53 -0.78 10.63 -0.51
CA GLY A 53 -2.06 10.64 0.18
C GLY A 53 -2.17 9.60 1.27
N HIS A 54 -3.25 9.71 2.03
CA HIS A 54 -3.65 8.71 3.00
C HIS A 54 -5.17 8.50 2.98
N THR A 55 -5.62 7.41 3.58
CA THR A 55 -7.03 7.13 3.82
C THR A 55 -7.17 6.60 5.24
N ILE A 56 -8.00 7.26 6.04
CA ILE A 56 -8.41 6.77 7.35
C ILE A 56 -9.76 6.07 7.18
N ARG A 57 -9.87 4.85 7.70
CA ARG A 57 -11.11 4.09 7.71
C ARG A 57 -11.54 3.87 9.15
N ARG A 58 -12.75 4.34 9.46
CA ARG A 58 -13.49 4.07 10.69
C ARG A 58 -14.91 3.79 10.28
N ALA A 59 -15.49 2.70 10.77
CA ALA A 59 -16.92 2.50 10.58
C ALA A 59 -17.68 3.54 11.43
N ALA A 60 -18.65 4.21 10.81
CA ALA A 60 -19.61 5.02 11.56
C ALA A 60 -20.40 4.09 12.50
N LYS A 61 -20.54 4.51 13.76
CA LYS A 61 -21.25 3.77 14.81
C LYS A 61 -22.76 3.91 14.71
N SER A 62 -23.26 4.84 13.90
CA SER A 62 -24.68 5.07 13.67
C SER A 62 -24.96 5.67 12.28
N SER A 63 -26.22 5.57 11.84
CA SER A 63 -26.73 6.27 10.65
C SER A 63 -26.62 7.79 10.78
N LEU A 64 -26.68 8.32 12.00
CA LEU A 64 -26.52 9.74 12.30
C LEU A 64 -25.06 10.19 12.09
N GLU A 65 -24.08 9.41 12.58
CA GLU A 65 -22.66 9.66 12.29
C GLU A 65 -22.38 9.59 10.78
N LEU A 66 -23.00 8.65 10.07
CA LEU A 66 -22.91 8.54 8.61
C LEU A 66 -23.32 9.84 7.89
N SER A 67 -24.37 10.52 8.38
CA SER A 67 -24.88 11.76 7.80
C SER A 67 -24.05 13.01 8.10
N LEU A 68 -23.21 12.95 9.14
CA LEU A 68 -22.37 14.06 9.60
C LEU A 68 -20.92 13.98 9.06
N LEU A 69 -20.56 12.87 8.41
CA LEU A 69 -19.23 12.70 7.82
C LEU A 69 -19.08 13.59 6.57
N PRO A 70 -17.99 14.37 6.45
CA PRO A 70 -17.74 15.14 5.23
C PRO A 70 -17.70 14.21 4.02
N SER A 71 -18.31 14.62 2.90
CA SER A 71 -18.36 13.89 1.63
C SER A 71 -16.98 13.51 1.06
N PHE A 72 -15.91 14.16 1.54
CA PHE A 72 -14.51 13.89 1.18
C PHE A 72 -13.87 12.74 1.98
N THR A 73 -14.55 12.24 3.01
CA THR A 73 -14.04 11.11 3.77
C THR A 73 -14.46 9.82 3.09
N ASN A 74 -13.49 9.02 2.64
CA ASN A 74 -13.71 7.66 2.11
C ASN A 74 -14.25 6.67 3.18
N SER A 75 -14.70 7.18 4.33
CA SER A 75 -15.30 6.51 5.49
C SER A 75 -16.50 5.65 5.17
N LEU A 76 -17.20 5.93 4.06
CA LEU A 76 -18.39 5.18 3.65
C LEU A 76 -18.04 3.82 3.02
N ARG A 77 -16.78 3.59 2.66
CA ARG A 77 -16.34 2.32 2.10
C ARG A 77 -15.74 1.48 3.21
N GLY A 78 -16.53 0.54 3.71
CA GLY A 78 -16.07 -0.51 4.63
C GLY A 78 -14.88 -1.31 4.06
N PRO A 79 -14.37 -2.28 4.83
CA PRO A 79 -13.31 -3.17 4.38
C PRO A 79 -13.59 -3.79 3.01
N VAL A 80 -12.61 -3.76 2.10
CA VAL A 80 -12.77 -4.27 0.74
C VAL A 80 -12.53 -5.79 0.74
N GLN A 81 -13.57 -6.57 0.47
CA GLN A 81 -13.51 -8.05 0.46
C GLN A 81 -13.26 -8.65 -0.94
N ARG A 82 -12.98 -7.80 -1.93
CA ARG A 82 -12.50 -8.24 -3.24
C ARG A 82 -10.98 -8.31 -3.20
N VAL A 83 -10.39 -9.41 -3.66
CA VAL A 83 -8.93 -9.49 -3.82
C VAL A 83 -8.48 -8.53 -4.92
N HIS A 84 -7.52 -7.68 -4.61
CA HIS A 84 -7.00 -6.69 -5.54
C HIS A 84 -5.52 -6.37 -5.31
N ILE A 85 -4.94 -5.70 -6.30
CA ILE A 85 -3.68 -4.95 -6.21
C ILE A 85 -3.99 -3.53 -6.71
N ASP A 86 -3.61 -2.51 -5.95
CA ASP A 86 -4.02 -1.13 -6.18
C ASP A 86 -3.56 -0.52 -7.50
N GLN A 87 -2.41 -0.94 -8.02
CA GLN A 87 -1.88 -0.46 -9.29
C GLN A 87 -1.52 -1.62 -10.20
N SER A 88 -1.95 -1.53 -11.46
CA SER A 88 -1.39 -2.35 -12.51
C SER A 88 0.02 -1.88 -12.90
N TYR A 89 0.73 -2.70 -13.67
CA TYR A 89 2.04 -2.33 -14.18
C TYR A 89 1.99 -1.12 -15.14
N SER A 90 0.90 -0.96 -15.88
CA SER A 90 0.68 0.19 -16.77
C SER A 90 0.33 1.46 -16.00
N ALA A 91 -0.36 1.32 -14.85
CA ALA A 91 -0.75 2.42 -13.98
C ALA A 91 0.41 2.96 -13.14
N GLY A 92 1.36 2.13 -12.70
CA GLY A 92 2.48 2.57 -11.83
C GLY A 92 3.18 3.86 -12.30
N PRO A 93 3.66 3.96 -13.56
CA PRO A 93 4.28 5.16 -14.09
C PRO A 93 3.37 6.41 -14.11
N THR A 94 2.05 6.25 -14.19
CA THR A 94 1.12 7.39 -14.25
C THR A 94 1.04 8.13 -12.91
N TYR A 95 1.26 7.43 -11.79
CA TYR A 95 1.32 8.05 -10.46
C TYR A 95 2.53 8.97 -10.30
N VAL A 96 3.68 8.62 -10.89
CA VAL A 96 4.85 9.51 -10.91
C VAL A 96 4.52 10.78 -11.70
N LYS A 97 3.94 10.64 -12.90
CA LYS A 97 3.56 11.78 -13.77
C LYS A 97 2.53 12.69 -13.11
N LEU A 98 1.55 12.10 -12.42
CA LEU A 98 0.47 12.82 -11.77
C LEU A 98 0.97 13.62 -10.56
N HIS A 99 1.81 13.01 -9.72
CA HIS A 99 2.17 13.58 -8.43
C HIS A 99 3.48 14.37 -8.45
N LEU A 100 4.38 14.08 -9.39
CA LEU A 100 5.69 14.72 -9.54
C LEU A 100 5.94 15.14 -11.01
N PRO A 101 5.03 15.90 -11.65
CA PRO A 101 5.10 16.18 -13.09
C PRO A 101 6.41 16.87 -13.52
N ALA A 102 6.94 17.76 -12.68
CA ALA A 102 8.19 18.49 -12.97
C ALA A 102 9.44 17.59 -12.99
N GLU A 103 9.41 16.48 -12.24
CA GLU A 103 10.56 15.57 -12.09
C GLU A 103 10.35 14.23 -12.80
N ALA A 104 9.15 13.98 -13.33
CA ALA A 104 8.73 12.67 -13.83
C ALA A 104 9.66 12.11 -14.91
N SER A 105 10.16 12.95 -15.83
CA SER A 105 11.07 12.53 -16.90
C SER A 105 12.40 11.96 -16.39
N MET A 106 12.86 12.43 -15.23
CA MET A 106 14.07 11.93 -14.56
C MET A 106 13.73 10.73 -13.67
N LEU A 107 12.73 10.85 -12.80
CA LEU A 107 12.38 9.81 -11.83
C LEU A 107 11.93 8.50 -12.49
N LEU A 108 11.25 8.56 -13.64
CA LEU A 108 10.85 7.36 -14.40
C LEU A 108 12.03 6.56 -14.98
N LYS A 109 13.23 7.15 -15.06
CA LYS A 109 14.46 6.45 -15.48
C LYS A 109 15.19 5.76 -14.33
N THR A 110 14.73 5.98 -13.09
CA THR A 110 15.30 5.39 -11.88
C THR A 110 14.50 4.17 -11.45
N SER A 111 14.96 3.50 -10.41
CA SER A 111 14.14 2.48 -9.74
C SER A 111 13.14 3.11 -8.79
N TYR A 112 11.87 2.70 -8.90
CA TYR A 112 10.84 3.22 -8.03
C TYR A 112 9.75 2.20 -7.74
N GLN A 113 9.10 2.41 -6.61
CA GLN A 113 8.06 1.55 -6.07
C GLN A 113 6.85 2.39 -5.65
N ILE A 114 5.69 1.76 -5.61
CA ILE A 114 4.53 2.28 -4.87
C ILE A 114 4.35 1.35 -3.67
N ILE A 115 4.44 1.91 -2.47
CA ILE A 115 4.27 1.17 -1.22
C ILE A 115 3.12 1.79 -0.44
N ASN A 116 2.14 0.96 -0.09
CA ASN A 116 1.11 1.29 0.88
C ASN A 116 1.59 0.89 2.28
N ILE A 117 1.32 1.74 3.24
CA ILE A 117 1.69 1.58 4.64
C ILE A 117 0.40 1.51 5.44
N TRP A 118 0.06 0.32 5.90
CA TRP A 118 -1.18 0.03 6.58
C TRP A 118 -0.94 -0.14 8.07
N ARG A 119 -1.59 0.71 8.87
CA ARG A 119 -1.48 0.73 10.34
C ARG A 119 -2.87 0.60 10.97
N PRO A 120 -3.07 -0.34 11.92
CA PRO A 120 -4.21 -0.29 12.82
C PRO A 120 -4.19 0.94 13.72
N ILE A 121 -5.33 1.59 13.90
CA ILE A 121 -5.51 2.63 14.93
C ILE A 121 -5.82 1.97 16.28
N LYS A 122 -6.53 0.83 16.25
CA LYS A 122 -6.81 -0.06 17.39
C LYS A 122 -6.44 -1.49 17.03
N THR A 123 -6.34 -2.38 18.02
CA THR A 123 -6.13 -3.80 17.77
C THR A 123 -7.24 -4.37 16.88
N ILE A 124 -6.86 -5.12 15.85
CA ILE A 124 -7.78 -5.65 14.84
C ILE A 124 -8.32 -7.00 15.29
N LEU A 125 -9.64 -7.09 15.40
CA LEU A 125 -10.37 -8.36 15.58
C LEU A 125 -11.27 -8.61 14.38
N LYS A 126 -12.16 -7.67 14.10
CA LYS A 126 -13.09 -7.73 12.97
C LYS A 126 -12.42 -7.29 11.67
N ASP A 127 -12.76 -7.99 10.59
CA ASP A 127 -12.32 -7.70 9.22
C ASP A 127 -10.79 -7.50 9.11
N PRO A 128 -9.94 -8.47 9.45
CA PRO A 128 -8.48 -8.37 9.27
C PRO A 128 -8.07 -8.20 7.81
N LEU A 129 -6.84 -7.70 7.60
CA LEU A 129 -6.23 -7.57 6.27
C LEU A 129 -5.39 -8.82 5.98
N ALA A 130 -5.71 -9.50 4.88
CA ALA A 130 -4.92 -10.61 4.34
C ALA A 130 -4.08 -10.15 3.15
N VAL A 131 -2.89 -10.73 3.01
CA VAL A 131 -1.95 -10.56 1.90
C VAL A 131 -1.55 -11.91 1.33
N ALA A 132 -1.43 -11.99 0.01
CA ALA A 132 -0.91 -13.19 -0.65
C ALA A 132 0.58 -13.03 -0.95
N ASP A 133 1.38 -14.07 -0.70
CA ASP A 133 2.77 -14.12 -1.15
C ASP A 133 2.83 -13.94 -2.67
N ALA A 134 3.49 -12.87 -3.12
CA ALA A 134 3.57 -12.49 -4.51
C ALA A 134 4.05 -13.64 -5.43
N ARG A 135 4.91 -14.53 -4.91
CA ARG A 135 5.46 -15.68 -5.66
C ARG A 135 4.45 -16.79 -5.90
N SER A 136 3.37 -16.81 -5.11
CA SER A 136 2.30 -17.82 -5.22
C SER A 136 1.18 -17.41 -6.18
N VAL A 137 1.14 -16.13 -6.57
CA VAL A 137 0.12 -15.56 -7.46
C VAL A 137 0.79 -15.23 -8.78
N LEU A 138 0.41 -15.94 -9.86
CA LEU A 138 1.02 -15.77 -11.18
C LEU A 138 0.46 -14.55 -11.91
N ASP A 139 1.21 -13.96 -12.83
CA ASP A 139 0.73 -12.82 -13.62
C ASP A 139 -0.49 -13.16 -14.50
N ASN A 140 -0.65 -14.42 -14.92
CA ASN A 140 -1.83 -14.91 -15.63
C ASN A 140 -3.12 -14.93 -14.78
N ASP A 141 -2.98 -14.81 -13.46
CA ASP A 141 -4.11 -14.68 -12.53
C ASP A 141 -4.55 -13.23 -12.36
N LEU A 142 -3.80 -12.25 -12.89
CA LEU A 142 -4.11 -10.83 -12.78
C LEU A 142 -5.01 -10.37 -13.92
N ILE A 143 -6.14 -9.77 -13.57
CA ILE A 143 -7.06 -9.17 -14.53
C ILE A 143 -7.05 -7.65 -14.35
N PRO A 144 -6.58 -6.87 -15.34
CA PRO A 144 -6.60 -5.42 -15.25
C PRO A 144 -8.04 -4.92 -15.23
N ILE A 145 -8.35 -4.02 -14.30
CA ILE A 145 -9.65 -3.37 -14.17
C ILE A 145 -9.41 -1.87 -14.21
N LYS A 146 -9.97 -1.23 -15.24
CA LYS A 146 -9.93 0.23 -15.37
C LYS A 146 -10.78 0.91 -14.30
N LEU A 147 -10.25 2.00 -13.76
CA LEU A 147 -10.92 2.91 -12.85
C LEU A 147 -11.09 4.25 -13.57
N ILE A 148 -12.30 4.52 -14.04
CA ILE A 148 -12.59 5.74 -14.81
C ILE A 148 -13.04 6.84 -13.84
N TYR A 149 -12.28 7.93 -13.78
CA TYR A 149 -12.63 9.15 -13.06
C TYR A 149 -12.93 10.27 -14.07
N ALA A 150 -13.54 11.36 -13.60
CA ALA A 150 -13.90 12.48 -14.48
C ALA A 150 -12.67 13.14 -15.15
N ASP A 151 -11.52 13.11 -14.48
CA ASP A 151 -10.29 13.80 -14.85
C ASP A 151 -9.14 12.86 -15.24
N ARG A 152 -9.28 11.55 -15.02
CA ARG A 152 -8.20 10.57 -15.25
C ARG A 152 -8.70 9.14 -15.37
N GLU A 153 -7.88 8.28 -15.96
CA GLU A 153 -8.00 6.82 -15.87
C GLU A 153 -6.94 6.27 -14.90
N GLY A 154 -7.37 5.41 -13.98
CA GLY A 154 -6.51 4.51 -13.21
C GLY A 154 -6.71 3.06 -13.65
N GLU A 155 -5.87 2.16 -13.17
CA GLU A 155 -6.04 0.72 -13.40
C GLU A 155 -5.50 -0.05 -12.20
N ASN A 156 -6.29 -1.00 -11.70
CA ASN A 156 -5.91 -1.93 -10.65
C ASN A 156 -5.96 -3.36 -11.20
N PHE A 157 -5.50 -4.34 -10.42
CA PHE A 157 -5.73 -5.75 -10.75
C PHE A 157 -6.80 -6.34 -9.85
N ALA A 158 -7.75 -7.06 -10.43
CA ALA A 158 -8.43 -8.16 -9.76
C ALA A 158 -7.59 -9.44 -9.88
N VAL A 159 -7.80 -10.41 -8.99
CA VAL A 159 -7.04 -11.66 -8.98
C VAL A 159 -7.99 -12.85 -9.09
N LYS A 160 -7.72 -13.75 -10.04
CA LYS A 160 -8.44 -15.02 -10.19
C LYS A 160 -8.17 -15.94 -9.00
N ALA A 161 -9.18 -16.66 -8.53
CA ALA A 161 -8.97 -17.68 -7.50
C ALA A 161 -8.13 -18.86 -8.03
N ARG A 162 -7.24 -19.39 -7.20
CA ARG A 162 -6.43 -20.58 -7.47
C ARG A 162 -5.96 -21.22 -6.16
N ASP A 163 -5.97 -22.55 -6.10
CA ASP A 163 -5.59 -23.32 -4.90
C ASP A 163 -4.13 -23.17 -4.47
N GLY A 164 -3.26 -22.64 -5.36
CA GLY A 164 -1.84 -22.43 -5.08
C GLY A 164 -1.49 -21.11 -4.37
N HIS A 165 -2.46 -20.21 -4.20
CA HIS A 165 -2.22 -18.91 -3.56
C HIS A 165 -1.96 -19.08 -2.06
N LYS A 166 -0.85 -18.51 -1.56
CA LYS A 166 -0.46 -18.59 -0.16
C LYS A 166 -0.83 -17.30 0.56
N TRP A 167 -1.85 -17.36 1.41
CA TRP A 167 -2.40 -16.23 2.14
C TRP A 167 -1.87 -16.14 3.57
N TYR A 168 -1.65 -14.92 4.03
CA TYR A 168 -1.18 -14.60 5.37
C TYR A 168 -1.98 -13.43 5.93
N TYR A 169 -2.19 -13.42 7.24
CA TYR A 169 -2.73 -12.28 7.99
C TYR A 169 -2.12 -12.26 9.39
N ILE A 170 -2.26 -11.14 10.08
CA ILE A 170 -1.80 -10.99 11.45
C ILE A 170 -3.01 -11.08 12.38
N HIS A 171 -3.09 -12.16 13.16
CA HIS A 171 -4.11 -12.29 14.19
C HIS A 171 -3.89 -11.24 15.29
N LYS A 172 -4.95 -10.52 15.68
CA LYS A 172 -4.90 -9.48 16.72
C LYS A 172 -3.85 -8.40 16.44
N GLN A 173 -3.72 -8.00 15.17
CA GLN A 173 -2.74 -6.99 14.75
C GLN A 173 -2.89 -5.70 15.57
N THR A 174 -1.80 -5.30 16.23
CA THR A 174 -1.78 -4.12 17.11
C THR A 174 -1.37 -2.85 16.36
N PRO A 175 -1.64 -1.65 16.89
CA PRO A 175 -1.17 -0.40 16.29
C PRO A 175 0.36 -0.26 16.17
N GLN A 176 1.14 -1.16 16.79
CA GLN A 176 2.59 -1.17 16.67
C GLN A 176 3.08 -2.01 15.48
N GLU A 177 2.23 -2.88 14.93
CA GLU A 177 2.54 -3.76 13.80
C GLU A 177 2.03 -3.12 12.51
N VAL A 178 2.96 -2.55 11.75
CA VAL A 178 2.66 -1.88 10.48
C VAL A 178 2.92 -2.87 9.35
N LEU A 179 1.96 -2.98 8.44
CA LEU A 179 2.10 -3.77 7.23
C LEU A 179 2.51 -2.86 6.07
N LEU A 180 3.64 -3.17 5.44
CA LEU A 180 4.06 -2.56 4.20
C LEU A 180 3.61 -3.46 3.05
N LEU A 181 2.90 -2.87 2.09
CA LEU A 181 2.39 -3.55 0.90
C LEU A 181 3.03 -2.93 -0.32
N LYS A 182 3.85 -3.71 -1.05
CA LYS A 182 4.39 -3.29 -2.34
C LYS A 182 3.29 -3.40 -3.39
N CYS A 183 2.74 -2.28 -3.83
CA CYS A 183 1.68 -2.23 -4.84
C CYS A 183 2.24 -2.20 -6.26
N PHE A 184 3.45 -1.67 -6.43
CA PHE A 184 4.17 -1.60 -7.70
C PHE A 184 5.69 -1.57 -7.47
N ASP A 185 6.46 -2.12 -8.41
CA ASP A 185 7.93 -2.01 -8.52
C ASP A 185 8.33 -1.94 -10.00
N SER A 186 9.17 -0.97 -10.35
CA SER A 186 9.65 -0.80 -11.72
C SER A 186 10.67 -1.86 -12.13
N LYS A 187 11.36 -2.50 -11.18
CA LYS A 187 12.38 -3.53 -11.50
C LYS A 187 11.77 -4.84 -11.96
N MET A 188 12.46 -5.50 -12.90
CA MET A 188 12.05 -6.77 -13.52
C MET A 188 13.06 -7.90 -13.30
N ASP A 189 13.87 -7.82 -12.24
CA ASP A 189 14.95 -8.76 -11.90
C ASP A 189 14.47 -10.00 -11.12
N GLY A 190 13.20 -10.38 -11.29
CA GLY A 190 12.59 -11.52 -10.61
C GLY A 190 12.10 -11.26 -9.17
N ARG A 191 12.28 -10.05 -8.64
CA ARG A 191 11.72 -9.67 -7.33
C ARG A 191 10.18 -9.62 -7.36
N ALA A 192 9.57 -9.68 -6.18
CA ALA A 192 8.16 -9.35 -6.03
C ALA A 192 7.92 -7.88 -6.40
N ARG A 193 6.95 -7.66 -7.31
CA ARG A 193 6.62 -6.33 -7.84
C ARG A 193 5.27 -5.79 -7.36
N ARG A 194 4.49 -6.63 -6.68
CA ARG A 194 3.11 -6.37 -6.30
C ARG A 194 2.64 -7.38 -5.25
N VAL A 195 1.68 -7.00 -4.41
CA VAL A 195 1.07 -7.88 -3.41
C VAL A 195 -0.46 -7.85 -3.50
N PRO A 196 -1.11 -8.99 -3.81
CA PRO A 196 -2.55 -9.12 -3.66
C PRO A 196 -2.97 -9.01 -2.21
N HIS A 197 -4.05 -8.28 -1.96
CA HIS A 197 -4.56 -8.10 -0.61
C HIS A 197 -6.07 -7.96 -0.61
N THR A 198 -6.67 -8.27 0.54
CA THR A 198 -8.11 -8.18 0.76
C THR A 198 -8.43 -8.16 2.25
N SER A 199 -9.63 -7.71 2.59
CA SER A 199 -10.21 -7.99 3.90
C SER A 199 -11.04 -9.27 3.84
N PHE A 200 -11.11 -10.01 4.93
CA PHE A 200 -12.00 -11.18 5.03
C PHE A 200 -12.82 -11.15 6.31
N ILE A 201 -13.95 -11.86 6.31
CA ILE A 201 -14.78 -12.05 7.49
C ILE A 201 -14.21 -13.24 8.27
N ASP A 202 -13.91 -13.01 9.54
CA ASP A 202 -13.63 -14.07 10.50
C ASP A 202 -14.90 -14.27 11.35
N GLU A 203 -15.56 -15.41 11.19
CA GLU A 203 -16.85 -15.71 11.83
C GLU A 203 -16.75 -15.65 13.37
N GLU A 204 -15.57 -15.95 13.94
CA GLU A 204 -15.33 -15.87 15.38
C GLU A 204 -15.41 -14.42 15.88
N TYR A 205 -15.02 -13.45 15.05
CA TYR A 205 -14.90 -12.03 15.43
C TYR A 205 -15.91 -11.13 14.70
N GLU A 206 -16.94 -11.69 14.06
CA GLU A 206 -17.90 -10.90 13.29
C GLU A 206 -18.69 -9.89 14.15
N ARG A 207 -18.89 -10.20 15.43
CA ARG A 207 -19.61 -9.33 16.39
C ARG A 207 -18.71 -8.31 17.09
N GLU A 208 -17.40 -8.34 16.83
CA GLU A 208 -16.46 -7.40 17.43
C GLU A 208 -16.59 -5.99 16.86
N MET A 209 -15.92 -5.06 17.55
CA MET A 209 -15.86 -3.67 17.11
C MET A 209 -15.26 -3.56 15.69
N PRO A 210 -15.86 -2.73 14.81
CA PRO A 210 -15.32 -2.52 13.48
C PRO A 210 -13.86 -2.04 13.51
N ARG A 211 -13.08 -2.54 12.54
CA ARG A 211 -11.70 -2.12 12.34
C ARG A 211 -11.56 -0.62 12.11
N GLU A 212 -10.56 -0.03 12.78
CA GLU A 212 -10.09 1.32 12.53
C GLU A 212 -8.62 1.28 12.07
N SER A 213 -8.32 1.92 10.94
CA SER A 213 -6.99 1.86 10.33
C SER A 213 -6.67 3.12 9.52
N ILE A 214 -5.38 3.39 9.34
CA ILE A 214 -4.87 4.35 8.37
C ILE A 214 -4.00 3.64 7.33
N GLU A 215 -4.19 4.01 6.07
CA GLU A 215 -3.34 3.62 4.95
C GLU A 215 -2.68 4.88 4.38
N VAL A 216 -1.35 4.92 4.37
CA VAL A 216 -0.56 5.96 3.70
C VAL A 216 -0.02 5.37 2.40
N ARG A 217 0.04 6.16 1.32
CA ARG A 217 0.55 5.71 0.03
C ARG A 217 1.73 6.56 -0.40
N ALA A 218 2.82 5.89 -0.74
CA ALA A 218 4.08 6.54 -1.05
C ALA A 218 4.67 6.06 -2.38
N LEU A 219 5.22 7.00 -3.14
CA LEU A 219 6.22 6.73 -4.14
C LEU A 219 7.58 6.66 -3.45
N VAL A 220 8.35 5.63 -3.77
CA VAL A 220 9.63 5.31 -3.14
C VAL A 220 10.68 5.20 -4.25
N PHE A 221 11.66 6.09 -4.27
CA PHE A 221 12.65 6.21 -5.35
C PHE A 221 14.06 5.85 -4.88
N HIS A 222 14.80 5.20 -5.76
CA HIS A 222 16.23 4.93 -5.61
C HIS A 222 16.95 5.61 -6.77
N GLU A 223 17.24 6.91 -6.58
CA GLU A 223 17.77 7.77 -7.65
C GLU A 223 19.19 7.38 -8.07
N ASP A 224 19.94 6.72 -7.19
CA ASP A 224 21.29 6.22 -7.46
C ASP A 224 21.32 4.92 -8.31
N ASP A 225 20.14 4.34 -8.60
CA ASP A 225 19.99 3.12 -9.41
C ASP A 225 19.29 3.47 -10.73
N ASP A 226 20.05 4.19 -11.58
CA ASP A 226 19.66 4.59 -12.92
C ASP A 226 20.09 3.54 -13.98
N GLU A 227 19.52 3.60 -15.19
CA GLU A 227 19.91 2.67 -16.25
C GLU A 227 21.39 2.77 -16.66
N ALA A 228 22.02 3.95 -16.51
CA ALA A 228 23.41 4.18 -16.90
C ALA A 228 24.41 3.45 -15.99
N SER A 229 24.11 3.37 -14.69
CA SER A 229 24.89 2.63 -13.70
C SER A 229 24.77 1.11 -13.88
N ARG A 230 23.64 0.60 -14.39
CA ARG A 230 23.46 -0.83 -14.71
C ARG A 230 24.27 -1.31 -15.90
N LEU A 231 24.43 -0.47 -16.92
CA LEU A 231 25.22 -0.78 -18.12
C LEU A 231 26.73 -0.81 -17.85
N HIS A 232 27.21 -0.10 -16.82
CA HIS A 232 28.63 -0.13 -16.43
C HIS A 232 29.03 -1.42 -15.71
N VAL A 233 28.10 -2.07 -14.99
CA VAL A 233 28.39 -3.30 -14.23
C VAL A 233 28.43 -4.55 -15.12
N THR A 234 27.78 -4.53 -16.28
CA THR A 234 27.78 -5.67 -17.22
C THR A 234 28.99 -5.72 -18.15
N ASN A 235 29.86 -4.72 -18.13
CA ASN A 235 31.05 -4.61 -19.00
C ASN A 235 32.39 -4.80 -18.26
N THR A 236 32.37 -5.35 -17.05
CA THR A 236 33.55 -5.70 -16.24
C THR A 236 33.45 -7.12 -15.73
#